data_AF-L7ZBE2-F1
#
_entry.id   AF-L7ZBE2-F1
#
_cell.length_a   1.000
_cell.length_b   1.000
_cell.length_c   1.000
_cell.angle_alpha   90.00
_cell.angle_beta   90.00
_cell.angle_gamma   90.00
#
_symmetry.space_group_name_H-M   'P 1'
#
loop_
_entity.id
_entity.type
_entity.pdbx_description
1 polymer ?
#
loop_
_entity_poly.entity_id
_entity_poly.type
_entity_poly.pdbx_seq_one_letter_code
_entity_poly.pdbx_strand_id
1 'polypeptide(L)'
;MILFHNRSIYVGGNYFIMETQLVISDVLFGNTEEKQKPLTVNELNTIQPVAFMRLGLFVPKPSRSSDYSPMIDVSELSSTFEFARLEGFTDIKITGERLDMDTDFKVWIGIVKAFSKYGISSNRIKLKFSEFAKDCGFPGKKLDKKLRAHIDESLRKIRGKSISFKRGKDSQSAYHTGLIKIAYFNADTDVVELEADERLWELYYFDYRVVLQLHAIKALPRLEVAQALYTFLASLPSNPAPISFERLRERLSLISQVKEQNRIIKKAITKLIDIGYLDASMVKKGQENYLIIHKRSPKLSVINE
;
A
#
# COMPACT_ATOMS: atom_id res chain seq x y z
N MET A 1 52.30 -0.71 3.73
CA MET A 1 51.80 -2.09 3.51
C MET A 1 51.67 -2.75 4.86
N ILE A 2 50.48 -2.70 5.47
CA ILE A 2 50.18 -3.38 6.73
C ILE A 2 48.74 -3.89 6.63
N LEU A 3 48.64 -5.22 6.57
CA LEU A 3 47.42 -6.01 6.72
C LEU A 3 46.90 -5.88 8.16
N PHE A 4 45.58 -5.77 8.35
CA PHE A 4 44.98 -6.03 9.65
C PHE A 4 44.07 -7.26 9.55
N HIS A 5 44.63 -8.36 10.06
CA HIS A 5 43.98 -9.59 10.45
C HIS A 5 42.83 -9.34 11.45
N ASN A 6 41.77 -10.15 11.31
CA ASN A 6 40.74 -10.36 12.32
C ASN A 6 41.35 -10.51 13.71
N ARG A 7 40.87 -9.73 14.69
CA ARG A 7 41.16 -9.96 16.11
C ARG A 7 40.01 -10.71 16.76
N SER A 8 40.25 -11.99 17.06
CA SER A 8 39.42 -12.84 17.92
C SER A 8 39.54 -12.40 19.38
N ILE A 9 38.45 -12.50 20.15
CA ILE A 9 38.45 -12.29 21.62
C ILE A 9 38.36 -13.65 22.31
N TYR A 10 39.25 -13.89 23.26
CA TYR A 10 39.38 -15.12 24.05
C TYR A 10 38.46 -15.10 25.27
N VAL A 11 37.60 -16.11 25.43
CA VAL A 11 36.98 -16.45 26.72
C VAL A 11 36.89 -17.98 26.86
N GLY A 12 37.53 -18.54 27.88
CA GLY A 12 37.20 -19.89 28.39
C GLY A 12 37.56 -21.10 27.51
N GLY A 13 38.71 -21.10 26.85
CA GLY A 13 39.34 -22.32 26.32
C GLY A 13 38.70 -22.96 25.07
N ASN A 14 37.59 -22.46 24.54
CA ASN A 14 36.97 -22.94 23.31
C ASN A 14 36.71 -21.77 22.33
N TYR A 15 37.09 -21.96 21.06
CA TYR A 15 36.83 -21.00 19.98
C TYR A 15 35.35 -21.07 19.57
N PHE A 16 34.59 -19.98 19.76
CA PHE A 16 33.28 -19.80 19.16
C PHE A 16 33.34 -18.67 18.11
N ILE A 17 32.95 -18.98 16.86
CA ILE A 17 32.64 -17.99 15.83
C ILE A 17 31.18 -17.61 16.05
N MET A 18 30.93 -16.42 16.57
CA MET A 18 29.58 -15.86 16.66
C MET A 18 29.30 -14.99 15.44
N GLU A 19 28.67 -15.58 14.42
CA GLU A 19 27.77 -14.86 13.53
C GLU A 19 26.56 -14.42 14.36
N THR A 20 26.52 -13.15 14.79
CA THR A 20 25.32 -12.64 15.47
C THR A 20 24.92 -11.29 14.92
N GLN A 21 23.70 -11.29 14.39
CA GLN A 21 22.85 -10.13 14.17
C GLN A 21 22.97 -9.13 15.34
N LEU A 22 23.13 -7.86 14.99
CA LEU A 22 22.95 -6.74 15.90
C LEU A 22 21.57 -6.83 16.59
N VAL A 23 21.56 -6.61 17.91
CA VAL A 23 20.41 -6.84 18.78
C VAL A 23 19.79 -5.50 19.21
N ILE A 24 18.50 -5.56 19.53
CA ILE A 24 17.52 -4.49 19.81
C ILE A 24 17.95 -3.45 20.87
N SER A 25 19.02 -3.64 21.64
CA SER A 25 19.47 -2.64 22.63
C SER A 25 20.15 -1.42 22.03
N ASP A 26 20.74 -1.53 20.83
CA ASP A 26 21.29 -0.38 20.10
C ASP A 26 20.19 0.56 19.57
N VAL A 27 18.92 0.11 19.64
CA VAL A 27 17.72 0.77 19.14
C VAL A 27 17.16 1.82 20.10
N LEU A 28 17.58 1.88 21.38
CA LEU A 28 16.81 2.62 22.37
C LEU A 28 17.36 4.00 22.81
N PHE A 29 18.66 4.27 22.96
CA PHE A 29 19.11 5.61 23.40
C PHE A 29 20.56 5.95 22.99
N GLY A 30 20.79 7.11 22.37
CA GLY A 30 22.14 7.62 22.11
C GLY A 30 22.26 8.88 21.25
N ASN A 31 21.99 10.04 21.88
CA ASN A 31 22.39 11.41 21.53
C ASN A 31 21.85 12.12 20.27
N THR A 32 21.04 13.12 20.59
CA THR A 32 20.66 14.32 19.85
C THR A 32 21.88 15.12 19.38
N GLU A 33 22.04 15.29 18.06
CA GLU A 33 22.44 16.50 17.32
C GLU A 33 22.86 16.10 15.90
N GLU A 34 22.22 16.74 14.92
CA GLU A 34 22.54 16.74 13.48
C GLU A 34 23.10 15.45 12.86
N LYS A 35 22.20 14.56 12.40
CA LYS A 35 22.41 13.74 11.19
C LYS A 35 21.07 13.11 10.80
N GLN A 36 20.78 13.14 9.49
CA GLN A 36 19.66 12.45 8.87
C GLN A 36 19.53 11.05 9.46
N LYS A 37 18.41 10.80 10.15
CA LYS A 37 18.20 9.56 10.89
C LYS A 37 18.06 8.44 9.85
N PRO A 38 18.96 7.44 9.82
CA PRO A 38 18.79 6.30 8.92
C PRO A 38 17.47 5.59 9.22
N LEU A 39 16.87 5.03 8.17
CA LEU A 39 15.47 4.58 8.15
C LEU A 39 15.34 3.24 8.88
N THR A 40 15.15 3.29 10.21
CA THR A 40 14.95 2.09 11.03
C THR A 40 13.47 1.73 11.08
N VAL A 41 13.11 0.60 10.47
CA VAL A 41 11.79 -0.04 10.64
C VAL A 41 11.72 -0.57 12.07
N ASN A 42 10.65 -0.28 12.81
CA ASN A 42 10.35 -1.00 14.05
C ASN A 42 9.23 -2.03 13.81
N GLU A 43 9.34 -3.18 14.48
CA GLU A 43 8.43 -4.31 14.29
C GLU A 43 7.06 -4.12 14.99
N LEU A 44 6.89 -3.01 15.71
CA LEU A 44 5.86 -2.95 16.75
C LEU A 44 4.54 -2.32 16.35
N ASN A 45 4.40 -1.63 15.21
CA ASN A 45 3.09 -1.23 14.65
C ASN A 45 3.26 -0.70 13.21
N THR A 46 3.53 -1.57 12.24
CA THR A 46 3.56 -1.12 10.83
C THR A 46 2.14 -0.98 10.30
N ILE A 47 1.77 0.20 9.82
CA ILE A 47 0.75 0.32 8.78
C ILE A 47 1.23 -0.43 7.56
N GLN A 48 0.79 -1.66 7.44
CA GLN A 48 0.99 -2.41 6.21
C GLN A 48 0.35 -1.61 5.07
N PRO A 49 0.90 -1.61 3.85
CA PRO A 49 0.23 -1.08 2.65
C PRO A 49 -1.25 -1.52 2.56
N VAL A 50 -1.53 -2.69 3.13
CA VAL A 50 -2.84 -3.29 3.43
C VAL A 50 -3.86 -2.36 4.12
N ALA A 51 -3.45 -1.50 5.05
CA ALA A 51 -4.33 -0.55 5.74
C ALA A 51 -4.77 0.58 4.79
N PHE A 52 -3.88 1.10 3.94
CA PHE A 52 -4.29 2.00 2.84
C PHE A 52 -5.20 1.28 1.84
N MET A 53 -4.98 -0.01 1.64
CA MET A 53 -5.90 -0.88 0.90
C MET A 53 -7.20 -1.17 1.62
N ARG A 54 -7.44 -0.73 2.87
CA ARG A 54 -8.76 -0.74 3.55
C ARG A 54 -9.54 0.56 3.40
N LEU A 55 -8.85 1.67 3.15
CA LEU A 55 -9.39 3.03 3.20
C LEU A 55 -10.15 3.54 1.97
N GLY A 56 -10.19 2.80 0.88
CA GLY A 56 -10.86 3.23 -0.36
C GLY A 56 -10.00 4.19 -1.19
N LEU A 57 -8.70 4.22 -0.94
CA LEU A 57 -7.78 5.12 -1.65
C LEU A 57 -7.67 4.79 -3.14
N PHE A 58 -7.58 3.50 -3.45
CA PHE A 58 -7.60 2.96 -4.82
C PHE A 58 -8.96 2.32 -5.09
N VAL A 59 -9.63 2.79 -6.13
CA VAL A 59 -11.03 2.46 -6.44
C VAL A 59 -11.25 2.32 -7.95
N PRO A 60 -12.26 1.53 -8.38
CA PRO A 60 -12.46 1.24 -9.80
C PRO A 60 -12.88 2.47 -10.57
N LYS A 61 -12.31 2.74 -11.75
CA LYS A 61 -12.71 3.86 -12.63
C LYS A 61 -14.24 3.98 -12.74
N PRO A 62 -14.79 5.20 -12.59
CA PRO A 62 -16.23 5.37 -12.66
C PRO A 62 -16.68 5.10 -14.10
N SER A 63 -17.90 4.60 -14.28
CA SER A 63 -18.45 4.35 -15.62
C SER A 63 -18.76 5.63 -16.41
N ARG A 64 -18.69 6.80 -15.75
CA ARG A 64 -18.84 8.14 -16.32
C ARG A 64 -17.76 9.04 -15.74
N SER A 65 -17.28 10.02 -16.51
CA SER A 65 -16.38 11.05 -16.00
C SER A 65 -17.06 11.77 -14.82
N SER A 66 -16.48 11.63 -13.63
CA SER A 66 -16.92 12.36 -12.45
C SER A 66 -15.69 13.01 -11.83
N ASP A 67 -15.74 14.32 -11.63
CA ASP A 67 -14.69 15.07 -10.93
C ASP A 67 -14.74 14.86 -9.41
N TYR A 68 -15.49 13.86 -8.96
CA TYR A 68 -15.63 13.53 -7.55
C TYR A 68 -14.31 12.97 -6.99
N SER A 69 -13.68 13.78 -6.14
CA SER A 69 -12.53 13.42 -5.33
C SER A 69 -12.99 13.19 -3.88
N PRO A 70 -13.19 11.93 -3.43
CA PRO A 70 -13.61 11.68 -2.06
C PRO A 70 -12.56 12.15 -1.07
N MET A 71 -12.99 12.87 -0.04
CA MET A 71 -12.23 12.95 1.21
C MET A 71 -12.37 11.62 1.93
N ILE A 72 -11.24 11.01 2.27
CA ILE A 72 -11.19 9.75 3.01
C ILE A 72 -10.84 10.07 4.44
N ASP A 73 -11.77 9.78 5.36
CA ASP A 73 -11.50 9.84 6.79
C ASP A 73 -10.78 8.56 7.22
N VAL A 74 -9.58 8.70 7.75
CA VAL A 74 -8.74 7.60 8.23
C VAL A 74 -8.50 7.69 9.73
N SER A 75 -9.30 8.49 10.44
CA SER A 75 -9.18 8.75 11.87
C SER A 75 -9.36 7.49 12.70
N GLU A 76 -10.22 6.55 12.29
CA GLU A 76 -10.33 5.24 12.96
C GLU A 76 -9.06 4.38 12.82
N LEU A 77 -8.29 4.60 11.74
CA LEU A 77 -6.99 3.98 11.53
C LEU A 77 -5.85 4.81 12.11
N SER A 78 -6.10 5.97 12.73
CA SER A 78 -5.05 6.83 13.32
C SER A 78 -4.22 6.09 14.36
N SER A 79 -4.85 5.23 15.15
CA SER A 79 -4.19 4.35 16.12
C SER A 79 -3.12 3.42 15.52
N THR A 80 -3.24 3.12 14.22
CA THR A 80 -2.29 2.27 13.49
C THR A 80 -1.05 3.05 13.02
N PHE A 81 -1.15 4.37 12.84
CA PHE A 81 0.00 5.20 12.46
C PHE A 81 0.83 5.46 13.70
N GLU A 82 2.07 4.98 13.76
CA GLU A 82 2.93 5.27 14.91
C GLU A 82 3.15 6.77 15.07
N PHE A 83 3.40 7.47 13.96
CA PHE A 83 3.54 8.91 13.96
C PHE A 83 2.30 9.61 14.53
N ALA A 84 1.10 9.18 14.15
CA ALA A 84 -0.12 9.77 14.70
C ALA A 84 -0.29 9.49 16.19
N ARG A 85 0.01 8.27 16.63
CA ARG A 85 -0.10 7.88 18.03
C ARG A 85 0.88 8.66 18.91
N LEU A 86 2.14 8.78 18.49
CA LEU A 86 3.18 9.51 19.23
C LEU A 86 2.87 11.01 19.34
N GLU A 87 2.34 11.61 18.27
CA GLU A 87 2.01 13.04 18.23
C GLU A 87 0.60 13.39 18.74
N GLY A 88 -0.20 12.38 19.09
CA GLY A 88 -1.59 12.55 19.55
C GLY A 88 -2.57 13.02 18.47
N PHE A 89 -2.31 12.70 17.20
CA PHE A 89 -3.23 13.00 16.11
C PHE A 89 -4.42 12.03 16.11
N THR A 90 -5.63 12.59 16.09
CA THR A 90 -6.89 11.84 16.20
C THR A 90 -7.88 12.16 15.07
N ASP A 91 -7.65 13.21 14.29
CA ASP A 91 -8.41 13.54 13.08
C ASP A 91 -7.45 13.49 11.88
N ILE A 92 -7.54 12.42 11.08
CA ILE A 92 -6.65 12.20 9.94
C ILE A 92 -7.48 12.03 8.68
N LYS A 93 -7.17 12.83 7.66
CA LYS A 93 -7.93 12.87 6.40
C LYS A 93 -7.00 12.81 5.20
N ILE A 94 -7.42 12.09 4.17
CA ILE A 94 -6.74 12.04 2.87
C ILE A 94 -7.61 12.71 1.81
N THR A 95 -7.03 13.63 1.05
CA THR A 95 -7.69 14.36 -0.04
C THR A 95 -6.85 14.31 -1.32
N GLY A 96 -7.46 14.67 -2.45
CA GLY A 96 -6.83 14.72 -3.78
C GLY A 96 -7.41 13.70 -4.76
N GLU A 97 -6.98 13.76 -6.01
CA GLU A 97 -7.58 13.04 -7.14
C GLU A 97 -7.77 11.54 -6.95
N ARG A 98 -8.87 10.99 -7.45
CA ARG A 98 -9.18 9.55 -7.35
C ARG A 98 -8.07 8.68 -7.98
N LEU A 99 -7.67 7.62 -7.29
CA LEU A 99 -6.65 6.67 -7.78
C LEU A 99 -7.32 5.38 -8.29
N ASP A 100 -6.93 4.95 -9.49
CA ASP A 100 -7.45 3.75 -10.15
C ASP A 100 -6.70 2.47 -9.76
N MET A 101 -7.32 1.32 -10.04
CA MET A 101 -6.70 0.02 -9.73
C MET A 101 -5.74 -0.46 -10.82
N ASP A 102 -5.96 -0.08 -12.09
CA ASP A 102 -5.19 -0.65 -13.20
C ASP A 102 -3.81 0.00 -13.38
N THR A 103 -3.65 1.27 -13.03
CA THR A 103 -2.40 2.02 -13.15
C THR A 103 -1.94 2.53 -11.79
N ASP A 104 -2.77 3.29 -11.07
CA ASP A 104 -2.31 4.00 -9.88
C ASP A 104 -1.94 3.08 -8.74
N PHE A 105 -2.75 2.03 -8.52
CA PHE A 105 -2.41 1.02 -7.55
C PHE A 105 -1.09 0.31 -7.89
N LYS A 106 -0.84 0.00 -9.16
CA LYS A 106 0.41 -0.65 -9.60
C LYS A 106 1.62 0.26 -9.39
N VAL A 107 1.49 1.55 -9.72
CA VAL A 107 2.54 2.56 -9.48
C VAL A 107 2.81 2.71 -7.99
N TRP A 108 1.78 2.76 -7.15
CA TRP A 108 1.94 2.76 -5.70
C TRP A 108 2.72 1.55 -5.18
N ILE A 109 2.41 0.35 -5.67
CA ILE A 109 3.16 -0.86 -5.30
C ILE A 109 4.62 -0.78 -5.76
N GLY A 110 4.87 -0.17 -6.92
CA GLY A 110 6.23 0.15 -7.38
C GLY A 110 6.96 1.12 -6.45
N ILE A 111 6.29 2.16 -5.96
CA ILE A 111 6.83 3.11 -4.97
C ILE A 111 7.22 2.39 -3.68
N VAL A 112 6.31 1.58 -3.12
CA VAL A 112 6.54 0.78 -1.91
C VAL A 112 7.75 -0.13 -2.09
N LYS A 113 7.84 -0.84 -3.22
CA LYS A 113 9.01 -1.69 -3.53
C LYS A 113 10.31 -0.90 -3.65
N ALA A 114 10.27 0.23 -4.36
CA ALA A 114 11.44 1.05 -4.59
C ALA A 114 11.98 1.60 -3.26
N PHE A 115 11.12 2.08 -2.37
CA PHE A 115 11.52 2.53 -1.04
C PHE A 115 11.98 1.38 -0.13
N SER A 116 11.34 0.21 -0.19
CA SER A 116 11.83 -0.95 0.55
C SER A 116 13.20 -1.42 0.09
N LYS A 117 13.54 -1.26 -1.19
CA LYS A 117 14.84 -1.68 -1.77
C LYS A 117 15.93 -0.63 -1.57
N TYR A 118 15.60 0.64 -1.80
CA TYR A 118 16.56 1.74 -1.91
C TYR A 118 16.50 2.76 -0.79
N GLY A 119 15.38 2.83 -0.08
CA GLY A 119 15.17 3.78 0.99
C GLY A 119 15.63 3.28 2.35
N ILE A 120 16.66 2.43 2.43
CA ILE A 120 17.32 2.18 3.72
C ILE A 120 18.28 3.34 4.05
N SER A 121 18.92 3.89 3.02
CA SER A 121 19.97 4.92 3.13
C SER A 121 19.48 6.35 2.92
N SER A 122 18.28 6.56 2.37
CA SER A 122 17.75 7.89 2.12
C SER A 122 16.23 7.87 1.91
N ASN A 123 15.54 8.91 2.34
CA ASN A 123 14.14 9.14 2.02
C ASN A 123 13.94 9.66 0.58
N ARG A 124 15.03 9.94 -0.15
CA ARG A 124 15.03 10.30 -1.57
C ARG A 124 15.76 9.24 -2.38
N ILE A 125 15.04 8.63 -3.31
CA ILE A 125 15.54 7.54 -4.16
C ILE A 125 15.56 7.98 -5.62
N LYS A 126 16.58 7.54 -6.37
CA LYS A 126 16.73 7.77 -7.81
C LYS A 126 17.00 6.43 -8.48
N LEU A 127 16.19 6.09 -9.47
CA LEU A 127 16.28 4.82 -10.18
C LEU A 127 15.91 4.97 -11.66
N LYS A 128 16.26 3.96 -12.46
CA LYS A 128 15.86 3.93 -13.87
C LYS A 128 14.36 3.72 -13.98
N PHE A 129 13.69 4.44 -14.89
CA PHE A 129 12.27 4.23 -15.15
C PHE A 129 11.98 2.79 -15.57
N SER A 130 12.84 2.21 -16.41
CA SER A 130 12.71 0.82 -16.85
C SER A 130 12.77 -0.20 -15.70
N GLU A 131 13.48 0.12 -14.62
CA GLU A 131 13.46 -0.65 -13.39
C GLU A 131 12.19 -0.40 -12.59
N PHE A 132 11.86 0.87 -12.34
CA PHE A 132 10.66 1.27 -11.61
C PHE A 132 9.38 0.66 -12.22
N ALA A 133 9.23 0.69 -13.54
CA ALA A 133 8.09 0.12 -14.22
C ALA A 133 7.98 -1.41 -14.06
N LYS A 134 9.11 -2.13 -13.93
CA LYS A 134 9.10 -3.56 -13.59
C LYS A 134 8.62 -3.78 -12.15
N ASP A 135 9.04 -2.92 -11.22
CA ASP A 135 8.59 -2.98 -9.82
C ASP A 135 7.09 -2.73 -9.69
N CYS A 136 6.54 -1.79 -10.47
CA CYS A 136 5.11 -1.58 -10.64
C CYS A 136 4.36 -2.81 -11.23
N GLY A 137 5.08 -3.79 -11.77
CA GLY A 137 4.50 -5.00 -12.36
C GLY A 137 4.12 -4.86 -13.84
N PHE A 138 4.59 -3.81 -14.52
CA PHE A 138 4.43 -3.69 -15.97
C PHE A 138 5.51 -4.53 -16.70
N PRO A 139 5.14 -5.26 -17.77
CA PRO A 139 6.10 -6.07 -18.51
C PRO A 139 7.09 -5.18 -19.26
N GLY A 140 8.40 -5.44 -19.11
CA GLY A 140 9.47 -4.61 -19.68
C GLY A 140 9.45 -4.46 -21.21
N LYS A 141 8.78 -5.36 -21.94
CA LYS A 141 8.57 -5.25 -23.40
C LYS A 141 7.51 -4.21 -23.80
N LYS A 142 6.81 -3.58 -22.84
CA LYS A 142 5.71 -2.63 -23.07
C LYS A 142 5.99 -1.21 -22.54
N LEU A 143 7.25 -0.81 -22.40
CA LEU A 143 7.63 0.54 -21.95
C LEU A 143 7.50 1.60 -23.07
N ASP A 144 6.36 1.60 -23.76
CA ASP A 144 6.06 2.54 -24.81
C ASP A 144 5.78 3.96 -24.26
N LYS A 145 5.67 4.94 -25.18
CA LYS A 145 5.39 6.34 -24.83
C LYS A 145 4.08 6.49 -24.04
N LYS A 146 3.10 5.64 -24.31
CA LYS A 146 1.78 5.69 -23.67
C LYS A 146 1.86 5.21 -22.21
N LEU A 147 2.54 4.10 -21.94
CA LEU A 147 2.77 3.61 -20.58
C LEU A 147 3.59 4.61 -19.77
N ARG A 148 4.63 5.21 -20.36
CA ARG A 148 5.42 6.29 -19.74
C ARG A 148 4.53 7.44 -19.29
N ALA A 149 3.68 7.96 -20.18
CA ALA A 149 2.73 9.02 -19.85
C ALA A 149 1.72 8.61 -18.76
N HIS A 150 1.24 7.36 -18.78
CA HIS A 150 0.33 6.88 -17.74
C HIS A 150 1.00 6.75 -16.36
N ILE A 151 2.26 6.33 -16.30
CA ILE A 151 3.02 6.27 -15.05
C ILE A 151 3.33 7.67 -14.52
N ASP A 152 3.72 8.60 -15.40
CA ASP A 152 3.93 10.01 -15.04
C ASP A 152 2.68 10.65 -14.44
N GLU A 153 1.54 10.50 -15.14
CA GLU A 153 0.24 10.96 -14.66
C GLU A 153 -0.16 10.31 -13.32
N SER A 154 0.18 9.04 -13.14
CA SER A 154 -0.04 8.33 -11.88
C SER A 154 0.82 8.88 -10.74
N LEU A 155 2.11 9.13 -10.99
CA LEU A 155 3.03 9.74 -10.04
C LEU A 155 2.54 11.13 -9.62
N ARG A 156 2.06 11.94 -10.57
CA ARG A 156 1.44 13.24 -10.32
C ARG A 156 0.25 13.12 -9.38
N LYS A 157 -0.69 12.21 -9.66
CA LYS A 157 -1.89 11.99 -8.82
C LYS A 157 -1.53 11.49 -7.41
N ILE A 158 -0.61 10.53 -7.30
CA ILE A 158 -0.16 9.98 -6.01
C ILE A 158 0.52 11.07 -5.17
N ARG A 159 1.43 11.86 -5.77
CA ARG A 159 2.06 13.01 -5.12
C ARG A 159 1.04 14.11 -4.77
N GLY A 160 -0.01 14.25 -5.57
CA GLY A 160 -1.11 15.18 -5.34
C GLY A 160 -2.02 14.81 -4.15
N LYS A 161 -1.91 13.59 -3.62
CA LYS A 161 -2.64 13.20 -2.41
C LYS A 161 -2.07 13.90 -1.19
N SER A 162 -2.93 14.63 -0.48
CA SER A 162 -2.58 15.24 0.80
C SER A 162 -3.12 14.43 1.96
N ILE A 163 -2.29 14.17 2.96
CA ILE A 163 -2.66 13.60 4.25
C ILE A 163 -2.59 14.73 5.27
N SER A 164 -3.71 15.02 5.92
CA SER A 164 -3.82 16.00 7.00
C SER A 164 -3.95 15.28 8.32
N PHE A 165 -3.13 15.68 9.29
CA PHE A 165 -3.15 15.19 10.67
C PHE A 165 -3.49 16.33 11.61
N LYS A 166 -4.50 16.14 12.46
CA LYS A 166 -4.95 17.11 13.47
C LYS A 166 -5.15 16.45 14.83
N ARG A 167 -4.89 17.21 15.89
CA ARG A 167 -5.16 16.82 17.29
C ARG A 167 -6.63 17.10 17.64
N GLY A 168 -7.54 16.42 16.95
CA GLY A 168 -9.00 16.62 17.06
C GLY A 168 -9.57 17.58 16.01
N LYS A 169 -10.90 17.51 15.82
CA LYS A 169 -11.63 18.23 14.75
C LYS A 169 -11.52 19.75 14.83
N ASP A 170 -11.48 20.29 16.05
CA ASP A 170 -11.47 21.74 16.31
C ASP A 170 -10.05 22.32 16.39
N SER A 171 -9.02 21.48 16.20
CA SER A 171 -7.63 21.92 16.23
C SER A 171 -7.36 22.91 15.09
N GLN A 172 -6.80 24.06 15.47
CA GLN A 172 -6.38 25.12 14.54
C GLN A 172 -5.00 24.83 13.92
N SER A 173 -4.25 23.87 14.47
CA SER A 173 -2.98 23.40 13.95
C SER A 173 -3.15 22.08 13.20
N ALA A 174 -2.53 21.97 12.03
CA ALA A 174 -2.52 20.72 11.27
C ALA A 174 -1.13 20.45 10.70
N TYR A 175 -0.74 19.18 10.70
CA TYR A 175 0.40 18.70 9.94
C TYR A 175 -0.08 18.18 8.59
N HIS A 176 0.50 18.68 7.50
CA HIS A 176 0.14 18.28 6.15
C HIS A 176 1.34 17.67 5.45
N THR A 177 1.12 16.52 4.84
CA THR A 177 2.11 15.83 4.00
C THR A 177 1.39 15.14 2.85
N GLY A 178 2.09 14.30 2.08
CA GLY A 178 1.49 13.53 1.00
C GLY A 178 1.83 12.04 1.07
N LEU A 179 1.23 11.26 0.18
CA LEU A 179 1.62 9.86 -0.02
C LEU A 179 3.07 9.71 -0.49
N ILE A 180 3.61 10.76 -1.13
CA ILE A 180 5.03 11.02 -1.40
C ILE A 180 5.21 12.55 -1.48
N LYS A 181 6.40 13.06 -1.16
CA LYS A 181 6.74 14.50 -1.22
C LYS A 181 7.09 14.94 -2.64
N ILE A 182 7.94 14.16 -3.30
CA ILE A 182 8.44 14.44 -4.65
C ILE A 182 8.23 13.23 -5.53
N ALA A 183 7.78 13.48 -6.75
CA ALA A 183 7.90 12.56 -7.86
C ALA A 183 8.44 13.32 -9.06
N TYR A 184 9.69 13.04 -9.43
CA TYR A 184 10.31 13.51 -10.65
C TYR A 184 10.33 12.37 -11.65
N PHE A 185 9.94 12.66 -12.88
CA PHE A 185 9.96 11.73 -13.99
C PHE A 185 10.61 12.42 -15.19
N ASN A 186 11.55 11.72 -15.82
CA ASN A 186 12.16 12.16 -17.07
C ASN A 186 12.21 11.00 -18.05
N ALA A 187 11.35 11.08 -19.08
CA ALA A 187 11.26 10.08 -20.11
C ALA A 187 12.52 10.00 -20.99
N ASP A 188 13.16 11.15 -21.25
CA ASP A 188 14.31 11.26 -22.16
C ASP A 188 15.58 10.66 -21.53
N THR A 189 15.77 10.86 -20.23
CA THR A 189 16.93 10.31 -19.49
C THR A 189 16.65 8.98 -18.79
N ASP A 190 15.44 8.42 -18.95
CA ASP A 190 14.97 7.19 -18.28
C ASP A 190 15.10 7.23 -16.75
N VAL A 191 14.81 8.38 -16.12
CA VAL A 191 14.99 8.59 -14.67
C VAL A 191 13.66 8.79 -13.96
N VAL A 192 13.53 8.17 -12.80
CA VAL A 192 12.52 8.49 -11.77
C VAL A 192 13.25 8.86 -10.48
N GLU A 193 12.84 9.96 -9.86
CA GLU A 193 13.24 10.29 -8.49
C GLU A 193 11.99 10.41 -7.60
N LEU A 194 12.02 9.77 -6.44
CA LEU A 194 10.93 9.79 -5.47
C LEU A 194 11.48 10.27 -4.14
N GLU A 195 10.70 11.09 -3.43
CA GLU A 195 11.00 11.46 -2.05
C GLU A 195 9.79 11.19 -1.16
N ALA A 196 10.01 10.51 -0.03
CA ALA A 196 9.00 10.18 0.96
C ALA A 196 9.11 11.06 2.21
N ASP A 197 8.01 11.13 2.96
CA ASP A 197 8.04 11.61 4.33
C ASP A 197 8.51 10.49 5.27
N GLU A 198 9.67 10.68 5.90
CA GLU A 198 10.27 9.70 6.82
C GLU A 198 9.36 9.37 8.01
N ARG A 199 8.51 10.33 8.42
CA ARG A 199 7.53 10.14 9.49
C ARG A 199 6.47 9.10 9.14
N LEU A 200 6.28 8.85 7.85
CA LEU A 200 5.32 7.90 7.31
C LEU A 200 6.02 6.67 6.71
N TRP A 201 7.20 6.31 7.22
CA TRP A 201 7.99 5.20 6.69
C TRP A 201 7.22 3.88 6.65
N GLU A 202 6.36 3.65 7.65
CA GLU A 202 5.44 2.52 7.74
C GLU A 202 4.64 2.29 6.45
N LEU A 203 4.30 3.34 5.70
CA LEU A 203 3.54 3.24 4.45
C LEU A 203 4.27 2.48 3.34
N TYR A 204 5.60 2.52 3.37
CA TYR A 204 6.45 1.97 2.33
C TYR A 204 7.10 0.65 2.72
N TYR A 205 6.68 0.06 3.85
CA TYR A 205 7.13 -1.26 4.25
C TYR A 205 6.63 -2.31 3.26
N PHE A 206 7.57 -3.02 2.64
CA PHE A 206 7.25 -4.10 1.71
C PHE A 206 7.16 -5.42 2.47
N ASP A 207 5.99 -6.06 2.42
CA ASP A 207 5.75 -7.36 3.02
C ASP A 207 5.25 -8.40 2.00
N TYR A 208 5.11 -9.65 2.45
CA TYR A 208 4.60 -10.75 1.62
C TYR A 208 3.17 -10.50 1.10
N ARG A 209 2.36 -9.67 1.78
CA ARG A 209 0.99 -9.38 1.35
C ARG A 209 0.99 -8.54 0.07
N VAL A 210 1.96 -7.64 -0.10
CA VAL A 210 2.16 -6.90 -1.35
C VAL A 210 2.44 -7.84 -2.53
N VAL A 211 3.28 -8.87 -2.32
CA VAL A 211 3.59 -9.87 -3.36
C VAL A 211 2.34 -10.65 -3.76
N LEU A 212 1.59 -11.14 -2.78
CA LEU A 212 0.32 -11.85 -3.02
C LEU A 212 -0.67 -10.99 -3.81
N GLN A 213 -0.73 -9.69 -3.50
CA GLN A 213 -1.59 -8.76 -4.21
C GLN A 213 -1.23 -8.69 -5.68
N LEU A 214 0.04 -8.52 -6.01
CA LEU A 214 0.46 -8.49 -7.41
C LEU A 214 0.12 -9.78 -8.16
N HIS A 215 0.19 -10.93 -7.50
CA HIS A 215 -0.18 -12.21 -8.10
C HIS A 215 -1.68 -12.25 -8.46
N ALA A 216 -2.56 -11.92 -7.52
CA ALA A 216 -4.01 -11.91 -7.78
C ALA A 216 -4.44 -10.80 -8.76
N ILE A 217 -3.83 -9.62 -8.69
CA ILE A 217 -4.11 -8.51 -9.63
C ILE A 217 -3.77 -8.91 -11.07
N LYS A 218 -2.69 -9.67 -11.27
CA LYS A 218 -2.33 -10.22 -12.59
C LYS A 218 -3.36 -11.22 -13.11
N ALA A 219 -4.01 -11.97 -12.23
CA ALA A 219 -5.11 -12.87 -12.58
C ALA A 219 -6.45 -12.14 -12.86
N LEU A 220 -6.54 -10.83 -12.57
CA LEU A 220 -7.72 -10.01 -12.75
C LEU A 220 -7.47 -8.84 -13.73
N PRO A 221 -6.98 -9.09 -14.96
CA PRO A 221 -6.59 -8.01 -15.87
C PRO A 221 -7.80 -7.13 -16.24
N ARG A 222 -7.68 -5.81 -16.06
CA ARG A 222 -8.72 -4.80 -16.36
C ARG A 222 -10.04 -4.97 -15.58
N LEU A 223 -10.09 -5.85 -14.59
CA LEU A 223 -11.27 -6.07 -13.74
C LEU A 223 -11.14 -5.24 -12.46
N GLU A 224 -11.11 -3.90 -12.58
CA GLU A 224 -10.79 -3.00 -11.46
C GLU A 224 -11.68 -3.19 -10.23
N VAL A 225 -12.97 -3.51 -10.41
CA VAL A 225 -13.88 -3.80 -9.29
C VAL A 225 -13.46 -5.07 -8.55
N ALA A 226 -13.12 -6.13 -9.27
CA ALA A 226 -12.63 -7.37 -8.67
C ALA A 226 -11.26 -7.15 -8.00
N GLN A 227 -10.38 -6.36 -8.62
CA GLN A 227 -9.10 -5.97 -8.04
C GLN A 227 -9.29 -5.19 -6.72
N ALA A 228 -10.16 -4.19 -6.70
CA ALA A 228 -10.45 -3.39 -5.51
C ALA A 228 -11.07 -4.25 -4.40
N LEU A 229 -12.03 -5.11 -4.74
CA LEU A 229 -12.60 -6.08 -3.79
C LEU A 229 -11.54 -7.04 -3.26
N TYR A 230 -10.69 -7.59 -4.12
CA TYR A 230 -9.61 -8.47 -3.71
C TYR A 230 -8.70 -7.78 -2.67
N THR A 231 -8.26 -6.55 -2.94
CA THR A 231 -7.35 -5.85 -2.02
C THR A 231 -8.02 -5.54 -0.68
N PHE A 232 -9.29 -5.14 -0.70
CA PHE A 232 -10.09 -4.96 0.51
C PHE A 232 -10.26 -6.28 1.26
N LEU A 233 -10.67 -7.35 0.60
CA LEU A 233 -10.86 -8.65 1.24
C LEU A 233 -9.55 -9.22 1.78
N ALA A 234 -8.44 -9.12 1.04
CA ALA A 234 -7.13 -9.58 1.47
C ALA A 234 -6.64 -8.84 2.73
N SER A 235 -7.13 -7.62 2.94
CA SER A 235 -6.82 -6.86 4.12
C SER A 235 -7.57 -7.32 5.36
N LEU A 236 -8.75 -7.95 5.26
CA LEU A 236 -9.59 -8.27 6.43
C LEU A 236 -8.99 -9.39 7.31
N PRO A 237 -9.31 -9.44 8.62
CA PRO A 237 -8.89 -10.54 9.51
C PRO A 237 -9.35 -11.90 8.97
N SER A 238 -8.69 -13.00 9.33
CA SER A 238 -8.90 -14.34 8.76
C SER A 238 -10.37 -14.77 8.71
N ASN A 239 -11.13 -14.49 9.77
CA ASN A 239 -12.57 -14.75 9.87
C ASN A 239 -13.33 -13.44 10.11
N PRO A 240 -13.62 -12.65 9.07
CA PRO A 240 -14.35 -11.40 9.24
C PRO A 240 -15.85 -11.66 9.46
N ALA A 241 -16.51 -10.77 10.19
CA ALA A 241 -17.98 -10.77 10.26
C ALA A 241 -18.59 -10.63 8.85
N PRO A 242 -19.86 -11.07 8.63
CA PRO A 242 -20.55 -10.89 7.36
C PRO A 242 -20.49 -9.44 6.87
N ILE A 243 -20.09 -9.26 5.61
CA ILE A 243 -19.83 -7.94 5.05
C ILE A 243 -21.08 -7.49 4.29
N SER A 244 -21.70 -6.38 4.69
CA SER A 244 -22.83 -5.82 3.97
C SER A 244 -22.40 -5.32 2.59
N PHE A 245 -23.31 -5.42 1.61
CA PHE A 245 -23.06 -4.82 0.31
C PHE A 245 -22.96 -3.30 0.38
N GLU A 246 -23.60 -2.65 1.36
CA GLU A 246 -23.37 -1.24 1.69
C GLU A 246 -21.89 -0.94 1.92
N ARG A 247 -21.24 -1.69 2.81
CA ARG A 247 -19.81 -1.52 3.09
C ARG A 247 -18.95 -1.77 1.85
N LEU A 248 -19.33 -2.73 1.00
CA LEU A 248 -18.65 -2.96 -0.28
C LEU A 248 -18.85 -1.81 -1.26
N ARG A 249 -20.04 -1.20 -1.31
CA ARG A 249 -20.35 -0.03 -2.16
C ARG A 249 -19.52 1.18 -1.73
N GLU A 250 -19.50 1.48 -0.44
CA GLU A 250 -18.66 2.55 0.14
C GLU A 250 -17.19 2.33 -0.20
N ARG A 251 -16.70 1.11 0.03
CA ARG A 251 -15.32 0.73 -0.27
C ARG A 251 -14.93 0.94 -1.72
N LEU A 252 -15.84 0.64 -2.65
CA LEU A 252 -15.60 0.78 -4.08
C LEU A 252 -15.84 2.21 -4.58
N SER A 253 -16.42 3.08 -3.75
CA SER A 253 -16.81 4.45 -4.12
C SER A 253 -17.51 4.49 -5.48
N LEU A 254 -18.52 3.61 -5.63
CA LEU A 254 -19.32 3.53 -6.86
C LEU A 254 -20.39 4.63 -6.85
N ILE A 255 -20.59 5.26 -8.00
CA ILE A 255 -21.51 6.40 -8.17
C ILE A 255 -22.82 6.04 -8.90
N SER A 256 -22.99 4.77 -9.32
CA SER A 256 -24.20 4.32 -10.04
C SER A 256 -25.37 4.04 -9.09
N GLN A 257 -26.55 3.69 -9.60
CA GLN A 257 -27.67 3.30 -8.73
C GLN A 257 -27.35 2.02 -7.93
N VAL A 258 -27.84 1.93 -6.69
CA VAL A 258 -27.56 0.81 -5.76
C VAL A 258 -27.81 -0.56 -6.40
N LYS A 259 -28.88 -0.72 -7.19
CA LYS A 259 -29.18 -1.98 -7.91
C LYS A 259 -28.05 -2.37 -8.87
N GLU A 260 -27.52 -1.40 -9.60
CA GLU A 260 -26.41 -1.60 -10.54
C GLU A 260 -25.10 -1.84 -9.81
N GLN A 261 -24.83 -1.09 -8.74
CA GLN A 261 -23.67 -1.33 -7.88
C GLN A 261 -23.67 -2.76 -7.33
N ASN A 262 -24.82 -3.24 -6.81
CA ASN A 262 -24.96 -4.60 -6.33
C ASN A 262 -24.72 -5.64 -7.43
N ARG A 263 -25.18 -5.39 -8.66
CA ARG A 263 -24.92 -6.27 -9.81
C ARG A 263 -23.43 -6.36 -10.13
N ILE A 264 -22.73 -5.21 -10.15
CA ILE A 264 -21.30 -5.11 -10.40
C ILE A 264 -20.51 -5.84 -9.29
N ILE A 265 -20.89 -5.63 -8.02
CA ILE A 265 -20.27 -6.30 -6.87
C ILE A 265 -20.43 -7.81 -6.96
N LYS A 266 -21.63 -8.33 -7.27
CA LYS A 266 -21.87 -9.77 -7.46
C LYS A 266 -20.95 -10.36 -8.53
N LYS A 267 -20.86 -9.72 -9.69
CA LYS A 267 -19.96 -10.17 -10.78
C LYS A 267 -18.50 -10.18 -10.35
N ALA A 268 -18.06 -9.16 -9.62
CA ALA A 268 -16.69 -9.09 -9.13
C ALA A 268 -16.40 -10.19 -8.09
N ILE A 269 -17.34 -10.47 -7.17
CA ILE A 269 -17.23 -11.60 -6.23
C ILE A 269 -17.15 -12.94 -6.98
N THR A 270 -18.01 -13.16 -7.98
CA THR A 270 -17.93 -14.36 -8.82
C THR A 270 -16.56 -14.49 -9.47
N LYS A 271 -15.98 -13.40 -10.00
CA LYS A 271 -14.62 -13.44 -10.57
C LYS A 271 -13.56 -13.80 -9.54
N LEU A 272 -13.72 -13.43 -8.27
CA LEU A 272 -12.80 -13.83 -7.20
C LEU A 272 -12.93 -15.32 -6.84
N ILE A 273 -14.13 -15.89 -6.97
CA ILE A 273 -14.36 -17.32 -6.86
C ILE A 273 -13.74 -18.05 -8.06
N ASP A 274 -13.98 -17.55 -9.29
CA ASP A 274 -13.48 -18.13 -10.55
C ASP A 274 -11.95 -18.16 -10.66
N ILE A 275 -11.21 -17.27 -9.97
CA ILE A 275 -9.75 -17.33 -9.94
C ILE A 275 -9.22 -18.17 -8.76
N GLY A 276 -10.11 -18.81 -8.00
CA GLY A 276 -9.74 -19.62 -6.84
C GLY A 276 -9.27 -18.81 -5.63
N TYR A 277 -9.57 -17.51 -5.56
CA TYR A 277 -9.19 -16.69 -4.40
C TYR A 277 -10.19 -16.84 -3.25
N LEU A 278 -11.49 -16.90 -3.56
CA LEU A 278 -12.55 -16.79 -2.57
C LEU A 278 -13.47 -18.01 -2.59
N ASP A 279 -13.77 -18.54 -1.41
CA ASP A 279 -14.94 -19.38 -1.17
C ASP A 279 -15.88 -18.60 -0.26
N ALA A 280 -17.08 -18.29 -0.77
CA ALA A 280 -18.01 -17.40 -0.11
C ALA A 280 -19.45 -17.62 -0.56
N SER A 281 -20.39 -17.19 0.27
CA SER A 281 -21.81 -17.14 -0.06
C SER A 281 -22.33 -15.71 -0.03
N MET A 282 -23.26 -15.41 -0.94
CA MET A 282 -23.99 -14.14 -0.95
C MET A 282 -25.42 -14.40 -0.49
N VAL A 283 -25.79 -13.88 0.68
CA VAL A 283 -27.11 -14.09 1.28
C VAL A 283 -27.87 -12.77 1.36
N LYS A 284 -29.20 -12.82 1.22
CA LYS A 284 -30.07 -11.66 1.44
C LYS A 284 -30.68 -11.74 2.84
N LYS A 285 -30.58 -10.68 3.62
CA LYS A 285 -31.24 -10.53 4.93
C LYS A 285 -32.04 -9.22 4.92
N GLY A 286 -33.36 -9.31 5.01
CA GLY A 286 -34.23 -8.16 4.82
C GLY A 286 -34.05 -7.56 3.41
N GLN A 287 -33.73 -6.26 3.33
CA GLN A 287 -33.49 -5.56 2.06
C GLN A 287 -32.02 -5.54 1.62
N GLU A 288 -31.09 -6.01 2.46
CA GLU A 288 -29.65 -5.92 2.18
C GLU A 288 -29.02 -7.28 1.86
N ASN A 289 -27.98 -7.27 1.04
CA ASN A 289 -27.17 -8.43 0.69
C ASN A 289 -25.91 -8.44 1.57
N TYR A 290 -25.47 -9.64 1.96
CA TYR A 290 -24.27 -9.86 2.74
C TYR A 290 -23.36 -10.86 2.04
N LEU A 291 -22.06 -10.59 2.05
CA LEU A 291 -21.01 -11.51 1.69
C LEU A 291 -20.52 -12.23 2.95
N ILE A 292 -20.65 -13.56 2.97
CA ILE A 292 -20.12 -14.44 4.01
C ILE A 292 -18.90 -15.13 3.43
N ILE A 293 -17.74 -14.92 4.03
CA ILE A 293 -16.47 -15.50 3.59
C ILE A 293 -16.25 -16.80 4.36
N HIS A 294 -16.18 -17.92 3.64
CA HIS A 294 -15.87 -19.23 4.23
C HIS A 294 -14.37 -19.47 4.24
N LYS A 295 -13.70 -19.13 3.13
CA LYS A 295 -12.25 -19.28 2.99
C LYS A 295 -11.69 -18.26 1.99
N ARG A 296 -10.45 -17.85 2.24
CA ARG A 296 -9.61 -17.13 1.26
C ARG A 296 -8.37 -17.95 0.98
N SER A 297 -7.98 -18.02 -0.28
CA SER A 297 -6.82 -18.74 -0.78
C SER A 297 -5.86 -17.73 -1.42
N PRO A 298 -4.92 -17.14 -0.65
CA PRO A 298 -4.08 -16.05 -1.14
C PRO A 298 -3.20 -16.42 -2.34
N LYS A 299 -2.84 -17.71 -2.44
CA LYS A 299 -2.03 -18.26 -3.55
C LYS A 299 -2.85 -18.64 -4.78
N LEU A 300 -4.17 -18.40 -4.77
CA LEU A 300 -5.15 -18.90 -5.74
C LEU A 300 -5.18 -20.43 -5.72
N SER A 301 -6.33 -21.03 -5.41
CA SER A 301 -6.46 -22.48 -5.57
C SER A 301 -6.44 -22.82 -7.05
N VAL A 302 -5.69 -23.85 -7.43
CA VAL A 302 -5.85 -24.47 -8.75
C VAL A 302 -7.29 -24.96 -8.82
N ILE A 303 -8.08 -24.34 -9.68
CA ILE A 303 -9.38 -24.90 -10.02
C ILE A 303 -9.05 -26.04 -10.96
N ASN A 304 -9.10 -27.27 -10.44
CA ASN A 304 -9.12 -28.44 -11.30
C ASN A 304 -10.39 -28.31 -12.15
N GLU A 305 -10.20 -28.17 -13.47
CA GLU A 305 -11.26 -28.40 -14.47
C GLU A 305 -11.74 -29.85 -14.41
#